data_AF-A0A660TKP2-F1
#
_entry.id   AF-A0A660TKP2-F1
#
_cell.length_a   1.000
_cell.length_b   1.000
_cell.length_c   1.000
_cell.angle_alpha   90.00
_cell.angle_beta   90.00
_cell.angle_gamma   90.00
#
_symmetry.space_group_name_H-M   'P 1'
#
loop_
_entity.id
_entity.type
_entity.pdbx_description
1 polymer ?
#
loop_
_entity_poly.entity_id
_entity_poly.type
_entity_poly.pdbx_seq_one_letter_code
_entity_poly.pdbx_strand_id
1 'polypeptide(L)'
;MVIELNMVNRGEKMKYNKIVYLFSSSYRERYRQDNINVLAYPSGFIMHFRYDRKGVDDKLLNDIDSLKGKEAIIVIVDSEKGNKGVFPKFYPVRKAKIIKAELSGSVLHLYFELLPDWIDHTEIDYDSLIKSLKERPKEGKEYLSGKFIVMDQLVQPIEFSPRTEAWESIIKKISVLESYKRTLFFKLDAVREVSQDKELKIGNIDKHVEILRGYVIRSGGKYVLEISLYLGNDLSVVGKDKIVIRTDEKIFYPVIPKEISINFRVDKQIIYIPTKQVFFDNLTYLIIELEKKYLSGPKIIIPLKVKYNRIKFGLSFLIFFAGLIFTGGVIPLSGTTSIIIKVIGSFMSTATIAWLYRKIG
;
A
#
# COMPACT_ATOMS: atom_id res chain seq x y z
N MET A 1 41.40 -1.36 22.68
CA MET A 1 41.11 -0.61 21.45
C MET A 1 39.86 0.21 21.71
N VAL A 2 40.05 1.42 22.22
CA VAL A 2 39.00 2.37 22.57
C VAL A 2 38.71 3.16 21.30
N ILE A 3 37.50 3.04 20.75
CA ILE A 3 37.08 3.84 19.60
C ILE A 3 36.62 5.19 20.16
N GLU A 4 37.52 6.16 20.20
CA GLU A 4 37.17 7.56 20.38
C GLU A 4 36.43 8.04 19.12
N LEU A 5 35.13 8.26 19.28
CA LEU A 5 34.30 8.95 18.29
C LEU A 5 34.74 10.41 18.21
N ASN A 6 35.59 10.70 17.23
CA ASN A 6 35.92 12.06 16.80
C ASN A 6 34.65 12.77 16.28
N MET A 7 33.96 13.47 17.18
CA MET A 7 32.98 14.49 16.81
C MET A 7 33.72 15.73 16.30
N VAL A 8 33.93 15.77 14.98
CA VAL A 8 34.38 16.97 14.28
C VAL A 8 33.27 18.02 14.35
N ASN A 9 33.48 19.01 15.21
CA ASN A 9 32.80 20.30 15.23
C ASN A 9 32.95 20.99 13.87
N ARG A 10 31.98 20.82 12.97
CA ARG A 10 31.70 21.78 11.89
C ARG A 10 30.40 22.47 12.24
N GLY A 11 30.48 23.78 12.48
CA GLY A 11 29.36 24.69 12.73
C GLY A 11 28.47 24.91 11.51
N GLU A 12 28.06 23.85 10.83
CA GLU A 12 26.83 23.88 10.05
C GLU A 12 25.70 23.98 11.08
N LYS A 13 25.03 25.14 11.15
CA LYS A 13 23.69 25.21 11.75
C LYS A 13 22.90 24.09 11.09
N MET A 14 22.70 22.97 11.80
CA MET A 14 21.81 21.91 11.34
C MET A 14 20.47 22.60 11.08
N LYS A 15 20.17 22.81 9.80
CA LYS A 15 18.94 23.41 9.37
C LYS A 15 17.89 22.38 9.75
N TYR A 16 17.30 22.53 10.93
CA TYR A 16 16.31 21.60 11.45
C TYR A 16 15.27 21.40 10.36
N ASN A 17 15.29 20.21 9.76
CA ASN A 17 14.37 19.89 8.68
C ASN A 17 12.98 19.89 9.28
N LYS A 18 12.17 20.88 8.90
CA LYS A 18 10.77 20.93 9.28
C LYS A 18 10.05 19.73 8.68
N ILE A 19 9.16 19.13 9.46
CA ILE A 19 8.31 18.03 9.07
C ILE A 19 6.85 18.48 9.08
N VAL A 20 6.02 17.85 8.25
CA VAL A 20 4.59 18.13 8.21
C VAL A 20 3.85 17.13 9.10
N TYR A 21 3.07 17.61 10.07
CA TYR A 21 2.18 16.75 10.84
C TYR A 21 0.80 16.71 10.18
N LEU A 22 0.34 15.51 9.87
CA LEU A 22 -0.95 15.22 9.24
C LEU A 22 -1.89 14.63 10.30
N PHE A 23 -2.64 15.49 10.97
CA PHE A 23 -3.58 15.06 11.99
C PHE A 23 -4.87 14.56 11.34
N SER A 24 -5.33 13.37 11.71
CA SER A 24 -6.56 12.78 11.19
C SER A 24 -7.45 12.30 12.33
N SER A 25 -8.62 12.93 12.46
CA SER A 25 -9.56 12.66 13.56
C SER A 25 -10.22 11.29 13.43
N SER A 26 -10.49 10.61 14.54
CA SER A 26 -11.33 9.41 14.59
C SER A 26 -12.84 9.71 14.68
N TYR A 27 -13.23 10.98 14.85
CA TYR A 27 -14.60 11.36 15.20
C TYR A 27 -15.63 11.05 14.10
N ARG A 28 -15.27 11.26 12.83
CA ARG A 28 -16.14 10.95 11.68
C ARG A 28 -15.74 9.63 11.06
N GLU A 29 -16.73 8.82 10.67
CA GLU A 29 -16.53 7.50 10.06
C GLU A 29 -15.51 7.52 8.91
N ARG A 30 -15.62 8.52 8.04
CA ARG A 30 -14.72 8.66 6.89
C ARG A 30 -13.26 8.80 7.30
N TYR A 31 -12.96 9.66 8.28
CA TYR A 31 -11.60 9.89 8.74
C TYR A 31 -11.08 8.70 9.56
N ARG A 32 -11.96 8.04 10.32
CA ARG A 32 -11.63 6.77 10.98
C ARG A 32 -11.26 5.69 9.96
N GLN A 33 -12.01 5.57 8.87
CA GLN A 33 -11.68 4.62 7.80
C GLN A 33 -10.35 4.98 7.12
N ASP A 34 -10.08 6.27 6.90
CA ASP A 34 -8.78 6.75 6.38
C ASP A 34 -7.63 6.38 7.33
N ASN A 35 -7.82 6.50 8.65
CA ASN A 35 -6.85 6.09 9.66
C ASN A 35 -6.58 4.58 9.64
N ILE A 36 -7.63 3.77 9.60
CA ILE A 36 -7.49 2.30 9.51
C ILE A 36 -6.77 1.92 8.22
N ASN A 37 -7.05 2.62 7.11
CA ASN A 37 -6.40 2.38 5.83
C ASN A 37 -4.90 2.75 5.87
N VAL A 38 -4.49 3.85 6.52
CA VAL A 38 -3.06 4.20 6.68
C VAL A 38 -2.27 3.09 7.37
N LEU A 39 -2.89 2.43 8.36
CA LEU A 39 -2.30 1.30 9.08
C LEU A 39 -2.26 0.01 8.26
N ALA A 40 -3.02 -0.05 7.17
CA ALA A 40 -3.26 -1.26 6.39
C ALA A 40 -2.46 -1.33 5.08
N TYR A 41 -2.34 -0.20 4.38
CA TYR A 41 -1.64 -0.16 3.10
C TYR A 41 -0.12 -0.35 3.27
N PRO A 42 0.55 -1.02 2.31
CA PRO A 42 2.00 -1.20 2.33
C PRO A 42 2.75 0.11 2.05
N SER A 43 4.07 0.09 2.23
CA SER A 43 4.92 1.23 1.84
C SER A 43 4.92 1.46 0.32
N GLY A 44 5.12 2.70 -0.10
CA GLY A 44 5.07 3.13 -1.50
C GLY A 44 3.65 3.42 -2.03
N PHE A 45 2.60 3.08 -1.27
CA PHE A 45 1.23 3.37 -1.65
C PHE A 45 0.90 4.86 -1.45
N ILE A 46 0.14 5.45 -2.38
CA ILE A 46 -0.31 6.85 -2.28
C ILE A 46 -1.70 6.91 -1.67
N MET A 47 -1.78 7.59 -0.53
CA MET A 47 -3.01 7.89 0.20
C MET A 47 -3.44 9.34 -0.03
N HIS A 48 -4.69 9.65 0.33
CA HIS A 48 -5.30 10.95 0.10
C HIS A 48 -6.10 11.42 1.31
N PHE A 49 -5.63 12.51 1.94
CA PHE A 49 -6.35 13.22 3.00
C PHE A 49 -6.99 14.50 2.49
N ARG A 50 -8.08 14.89 3.16
CA ARG A 50 -8.92 16.03 2.83
C ARG A 50 -9.08 16.92 4.05
N TYR A 51 -8.61 18.15 3.95
CA TYR A 51 -8.65 19.12 5.03
C TYR A 51 -9.55 20.29 4.66
N ASP A 52 -10.48 20.65 5.54
CA ASP A 52 -11.15 21.94 5.42
C ASP A 52 -10.12 23.05 5.59
N ARG A 53 -10.17 24.07 4.74
CA ARG A 53 -9.28 25.24 4.74
C ARG A 53 -9.11 25.84 6.13
N LYS A 54 -10.16 25.88 6.96
CA LYS A 54 -10.11 26.42 8.34
C LYS A 54 -9.13 25.66 9.23
N GLY A 55 -8.98 24.36 8.98
CA GLY A 55 -8.06 23.45 9.67
C GLY A 55 -6.63 23.45 9.12
N VAL A 56 -6.31 24.28 8.12
CA VAL A 56 -4.96 24.39 7.52
C VAL A 56 -4.29 25.67 8.02
N ASP A 57 -3.00 25.63 8.35
CA ASP A 57 -2.22 26.83 8.65
C ASP A 57 -2.21 27.78 7.42
N ASP A 58 -2.51 29.06 7.63
CA ASP A 58 -2.60 30.04 6.54
C ASP A 58 -1.28 30.19 5.78
N LYS A 59 -0.13 29.99 6.45
CA LYS A 59 1.18 29.98 5.80
C LYS A 59 1.31 28.85 4.78
N LEU A 60 0.73 27.69 5.07
CA LEU A 60 0.71 26.55 4.16
C LEU A 60 -0.27 26.77 3.02
N LEU A 61 -1.40 27.44 3.28
CA LEU A 61 -2.38 27.78 2.22
C LEU A 61 -1.82 28.78 1.20
N ASN A 62 -0.96 29.68 1.64
CA ASN A 62 -0.34 30.67 0.76
C ASN A 62 0.76 30.08 -0.13
N ASP A 63 1.31 28.91 0.23
CA ASP A 63 2.39 28.24 -0.51
C ASP A 63 2.22 26.71 -0.43
N ILE A 64 1.14 26.21 -1.04
CA ILE A 64 0.78 24.78 -1.02
C ILE A 64 1.83 23.94 -1.76
N ASP A 65 2.44 24.49 -2.82
CA ASP A 65 3.45 23.78 -3.61
C ASP A 65 4.71 23.47 -2.79
N SER A 66 5.03 24.27 -1.77
CA SER A 66 6.13 23.99 -0.83
C SER A 66 5.98 22.69 -0.05
N LEU A 67 4.77 22.13 0.02
CA LEU A 67 4.51 20.83 0.65
C LEU A 67 5.03 19.67 -0.20
N LYS A 68 5.13 19.81 -1.54
CA LYS A 68 5.56 18.72 -2.41
C LYS A 68 6.97 18.26 -2.06
N GLY A 69 7.13 16.96 -1.86
CA GLY A 69 8.39 16.31 -1.52
C GLY A 69 8.76 16.36 -0.04
N LYS A 70 8.01 17.07 0.81
CA LYS A 70 8.26 17.11 2.27
C LYS A 70 7.92 15.78 2.92
N GLU A 71 8.73 15.42 3.92
CA GLU A 71 8.36 14.35 4.84
C GLU A 71 7.21 14.79 5.74
N ALA A 72 6.43 13.81 6.15
CA ALA A 72 5.28 14.00 7.01
C ALA A 72 5.18 12.89 8.06
N ILE A 73 4.56 13.20 9.19
CA ILE A 73 4.11 12.23 10.20
C ILE A 73 2.60 12.23 10.21
N ILE A 74 2.01 11.05 10.04
CA ILE A 74 0.57 10.87 10.21
C ILE A 74 0.27 10.69 11.69
N VAL A 75 -0.67 11.47 12.21
CA VAL A 75 -1.09 11.46 13.61
C VAL A 75 -2.58 11.18 13.69
N ILE A 76 -2.96 10.04 14.27
CA ILE A 76 -4.35 9.76 14.59
C ILE A 76 -4.72 10.60 15.81
N VAL A 77 -5.86 11.30 15.71
CA VAL A 77 -6.40 12.12 16.80
C VAL A 77 -7.70 11.50 17.29
N ASP A 78 -7.66 10.92 18.48
CA ASP A 78 -8.87 10.48 19.17
C ASP A 78 -9.36 11.57 20.14
N SER A 79 -10.62 11.48 20.53
CA SER A 79 -11.32 12.54 21.26
C SER A 79 -11.95 11.95 22.50
N GLU A 80 -11.45 12.34 23.67
CA GLU A 80 -12.04 11.96 24.94
C GLU A 80 -13.05 13.01 25.37
N LYS A 81 -14.27 12.57 25.66
CA LYS A 81 -15.30 13.43 26.23
C LYS A 81 -15.07 13.54 27.73
N GLY A 82 -14.88 14.76 28.23
CA GLY A 82 -14.89 15.09 29.64
C GLY A 82 -16.01 16.07 29.99
N ASN A 83 -16.19 16.35 31.28
CA ASN A 83 -17.24 17.25 31.76
C ASN A 83 -17.16 18.68 31.18
N LYS A 84 -15.96 19.10 30.73
CA LYS A 84 -15.68 20.46 30.24
C LYS A 84 -15.51 20.55 28.71
N GLY A 85 -15.69 19.46 27.98
CA GLY A 85 -15.56 19.44 26.53
C GLY A 85 -14.85 18.20 26.00
N VAL A 86 -14.27 18.35 24.81
CA VAL A 86 -13.57 17.29 24.08
C VAL A 86 -12.07 17.55 24.10
N PHE A 87 -11.31 16.56 24.55
CA PHE A 87 -9.86 16.63 24.69
C PHE A 87 -9.18 15.71 23.66
N PRO A 88 -8.21 16.23 22.88
CA PRO A 88 -7.52 15.41 21.91
C PRO A 88 -6.49 14.50 22.58
N LYS A 89 -6.39 13.26 22.08
CA LYS A 89 -5.27 12.36 22.29
C LYS A 89 -4.57 12.06 20.97
N PHE A 90 -3.24 12.11 20.97
CA PHE A 90 -2.43 11.99 19.78
C PHE A 90 -1.68 10.66 19.71
N TYR A 91 -1.82 9.99 18.57
CA TYR A 91 -1.14 8.74 18.28
C TYR A 91 -0.40 8.90 16.94
N PRO A 92 0.87 9.34 16.94
CA PRO A 92 1.64 9.38 15.71
C PRO A 92 1.91 7.95 15.25
N VAL A 93 1.64 7.63 13.98
CA VAL A 93 1.62 6.23 13.52
C VAL A 93 2.69 5.89 12.50
N ARG A 94 2.93 6.77 11.52
CA ARG A 94 3.76 6.39 10.36
C ARG A 94 4.32 7.61 9.65
N LYS A 95 5.51 7.46 9.08
CA LYS A 95 6.06 8.43 8.14
C LYS A 95 5.38 8.36 6.78
N ALA A 96 5.35 9.52 6.12
CA ALA A 96 4.90 9.67 4.74
C ALA A 96 5.74 10.72 4.01
N LYS A 97 5.58 10.78 2.69
CA LYS A 97 6.14 11.83 1.85
C LYS A 97 5.03 12.46 1.01
N ILE A 98 4.89 13.77 1.08
CA ILE A 98 3.86 14.48 0.30
C ILE A 98 4.25 14.45 -1.18
N ILE A 99 3.34 13.97 -2.02
CA ILE A 99 3.54 13.83 -3.48
C ILE A 99 2.89 14.99 -4.22
N LYS A 100 1.68 15.37 -3.80
CA LYS A 100 0.90 16.42 -4.42
C LYS A 100 -0.03 17.06 -3.38
N ALA A 101 -0.23 18.36 -3.51
CA ALA A 101 -1.23 19.09 -2.75
C ALA A 101 -2.02 19.97 -3.72
N GLU A 102 -3.34 20.02 -3.58
CA GLU A 102 -4.21 20.84 -4.43
C GLU A 102 -5.37 21.41 -3.63
N LEU A 103 -5.73 22.66 -3.89
CA LEU A 103 -6.88 23.30 -3.26
C LEU A 103 -8.06 23.25 -4.22
N SER A 104 -9.18 22.65 -3.78
CA SER A 104 -10.44 22.62 -4.52
C SER A 104 -11.54 23.25 -3.66
N GLY A 105 -11.91 24.49 -4.00
CA GLY A 105 -12.83 25.30 -3.19
C GLY A 105 -12.30 25.52 -1.77
N SER A 106 -13.02 25.01 -0.77
CA SER A 106 -12.64 25.11 0.65
C SER A 106 -11.90 23.88 1.18
N VAL A 107 -11.52 22.93 0.31
CA VAL A 107 -10.87 21.68 0.72
C VAL A 107 -9.47 21.59 0.13
N LEU A 108 -8.47 21.42 1.01
CA LEU A 108 -7.13 21.04 0.64
C LEU A 108 -7.07 19.51 0.51
N HIS A 109 -6.75 19.06 -0.69
CA HIS A 109 -6.48 17.66 -1.01
C HIS A 109 -4.98 17.41 -0.92
N LEU A 110 -4.59 16.44 -0.09
CA LEU A 110 -3.19 16.09 0.14
C LEU A 110 -2.95 14.63 -0.23
N TYR A 111 -2.11 14.41 -1.24
CA TYR A 111 -1.67 13.09 -1.68
C TYR A 111 -0.28 12.82 -1.13
N PHE A 112 -0.11 11.68 -0.46
CA PHE A 112 1.16 11.33 0.17
C PHE A 112 1.47 9.83 0.02
N GLU A 113 2.74 9.53 -0.20
CA GLU A 113 3.29 8.18 -0.25
C GLU A 113 3.62 7.70 1.17
N LEU A 114 3.15 6.50 1.53
CA LEU A 114 3.46 5.88 2.81
C LEU A 114 4.90 5.37 2.83
N LEU A 115 5.69 5.77 3.83
CA LEU A 115 7.08 5.31 3.99
C LEU A 115 7.14 4.00 4.81
N PRO A 116 8.24 3.24 4.78
CA PRO A 116 8.35 1.98 5.52
C PRO A 116 8.36 2.16 7.04
N ASP A 117 8.75 3.33 7.54
CA ASP A 117 8.94 3.60 8.96
C ASP A 117 7.62 3.81 9.73
N TRP A 118 7.37 2.92 10.70
CA TRP A 118 6.36 3.06 11.75
C TRP A 118 6.93 3.79 12.95
N ILE A 119 6.07 4.37 13.77
CA ILE A 119 6.47 5.00 15.03
C ILE A 119 6.32 3.98 16.16
N ASP A 120 7.35 3.77 16.96
CA ASP A 120 7.31 2.77 18.03
C ASP A 120 6.80 3.36 19.36
N HIS A 121 5.68 2.83 19.86
CA HIS A 121 4.97 3.24 21.08
C HIS A 121 5.36 2.45 22.34
N THR A 122 6.45 1.70 22.32
CA THR A 122 6.90 0.86 23.43
C THR A 122 7.28 1.66 24.68
N GLU A 123 8.10 2.71 24.53
CA GLU A 123 8.71 3.41 25.68
C GLU A 123 8.30 4.88 25.83
N ILE A 124 7.74 5.49 24.78
CA ILE A 124 7.55 6.95 24.71
C ILE A 124 6.07 7.34 24.78
N ASP A 125 5.73 8.31 25.64
CA ASP A 125 4.43 8.97 25.63
C ASP A 125 4.37 10.09 24.59
N TYR A 126 4.00 9.73 23.37
CA TYR A 126 3.89 10.69 22.28
C TYR A 126 2.77 11.70 22.44
N ASP A 127 1.74 11.44 23.24
CA ASP A 127 0.63 12.38 23.42
C ASP A 127 1.15 13.69 24.04
N SER A 128 1.95 13.57 25.10
CA SER A 128 2.61 14.70 25.75
C SER A 128 3.58 15.42 24.82
N LEU A 129 4.37 14.69 24.02
CA LEU A 129 5.30 15.29 23.05
C LEU A 129 4.57 16.08 21.97
N ILE A 130 3.53 15.52 21.36
CA ILE A 130 2.75 16.21 20.32
C ILE A 130 2.00 17.41 20.92
N LYS A 131 1.60 17.36 22.19
CA LYS A 131 1.02 18.51 22.91
C LYS A 131 1.99 19.68 23.11
N SER A 132 3.29 19.49 22.93
CA SER A 132 4.26 20.59 22.94
C SER A 132 4.23 21.45 21.66
N LEU A 133 3.69 20.92 20.55
CA LEU A 133 3.57 21.66 19.28
C LEU A 133 2.65 22.87 19.44
N LYS A 134 3.08 24.05 19.02
CA LYS A 134 2.30 25.29 19.17
C LYS A 134 0.95 25.21 18.43
N GLU A 135 1.02 24.79 17.17
CA GLU A 135 -0.13 24.60 16.30
C GLU A 135 -0.44 23.11 16.22
N ARG A 136 -1.68 22.75 16.56
CA ARG A 136 -2.22 21.38 16.57
C ARG A 136 -3.72 21.43 16.79
N PRO A 137 -4.44 20.30 16.71
CA PRO A 137 -5.80 20.21 17.24
C PRO A 137 -5.80 20.48 18.75
N LYS A 138 -6.72 21.29 19.22
CA LYS A 138 -6.85 21.70 20.63
C LYS A 138 -8.22 21.29 21.15
N GLU A 139 -8.35 21.32 22.47
CA GLU A 139 -9.62 21.14 23.14
C GLU A 139 -10.69 22.09 22.61
N GLY A 140 -11.95 21.66 22.71
CA GLY A 140 -13.09 22.47 22.32
C GLY A 140 -14.37 21.97 22.98
N LYS A 141 -15.44 22.75 22.88
CA LYS A 141 -16.70 22.46 23.56
C LYS A 141 -17.39 21.21 23.00
N GLU A 142 -17.67 21.22 21.70
CA GLU A 142 -18.34 20.11 21.01
C GLU A 142 -17.40 19.34 20.08
N TYR A 143 -16.43 20.05 19.50
CA TYR A 143 -15.47 19.53 18.53
C TYR A 143 -14.09 20.07 18.84
N LEU A 144 -13.06 19.34 18.42
CA LEU A 144 -11.69 19.82 18.46
C LEU A 144 -11.54 21.10 17.62
N SER A 145 -10.78 22.05 18.14
CA SER A 145 -10.43 23.31 17.47
C SER A 145 -8.99 23.26 16.95
N GLY A 146 -8.51 24.29 16.26
CA GLY A 146 -7.11 24.41 15.85
C GLY A 146 -6.80 23.88 14.44
N LYS A 147 -5.53 23.53 14.21
CA LYS A 147 -4.99 23.18 12.90
C LYS A 147 -4.68 21.69 12.80
N PHE A 148 -5.08 21.07 11.70
CA PHE A 148 -4.95 19.63 11.42
C PHE A 148 -3.83 19.31 10.42
N ILE A 149 -3.23 20.33 9.83
CA ILE A 149 -1.97 20.23 9.10
C ILE A 149 -1.07 21.38 9.54
N VAL A 150 0.11 21.03 10.01
CA VAL A 150 1.09 21.99 10.53
C VAL A 150 2.48 21.59 10.09
N MET A 151 3.36 22.57 9.89
CA MET A 151 4.75 22.35 9.55
C MET A 151 5.62 22.89 10.67
N ASP A 152 6.30 22.00 11.39
CA ASP A 152 7.07 22.35 12.58
C ASP A 152 8.36 21.52 12.67
N GLN A 153 9.17 21.75 13.69
CA GLN A 153 10.28 20.88 14.03
C GLN A 153 9.78 19.50 14.47
N LEU A 154 10.55 18.47 14.13
CA LEU A 154 10.30 17.12 14.61
C LEU A 154 10.43 17.10 16.14
N VAL A 155 9.35 16.82 16.86
CA VAL A 155 9.39 16.56 18.30
C VAL A 155 10.31 15.37 18.58
N GLN A 156 11.13 15.47 19.62
CA GLN A 156 12.08 14.42 20.00
C GLN A 156 11.80 13.99 21.45
N PRO A 157 12.01 12.70 21.78
CA PRO A 157 12.41 11.62 20.88
C PRO A 157 11.23 11.10 20.03
N ILE A 158 11.47 10.78 18.75
CA ILE A 158 10.58 9.90 17.97
C ILE A 158 11.40 8.74 17.43
N GLU A 159 10.97 7.53 17.78
CA GLU A 159 11.60 6.30 17.33
C GLU A 159 10.87 5.74 16.12
N PHE A 160 11.63 5.53 15.05
CA PHE A 160 11.14 5.00 13.79
C PHE A 160 11.67 3.57 13.61
N SER A 161 10.79 2.67 13.22
CA SER A 161 11.13 1.28 12.98
C SER A 161 10.30 0.72 11.82
N PRO A 162 10.92 0.07 10.82
CA PRO A 162 10.19 -0.61 9.76
C PRO A 162 9.61 -1.97 10.23
N ARG A 163 9.90 -2.38 11.46
CA ARG A 163 9.57 -3.71 11.97
C ARG A 163 8.10 -3.84 12.35
N THR A 164 7.59 -5.08 12.34
CA THR A 164 6.18 -5.36 12.63
C THR A 164 5.80 -5.05 14.07
N GLU A 165 6.73 -5.16 15.01
CA GLU A 165 6.53 -4.88 16.42
C GLU A 165 6.13 -3.41 16.67
N ALA A 166 6.69 -2.47 15.89
CA ALA A 166 6.31 -1.06 15.97
C ALA A 166 4.89 -0.82 15.44
N TRP A 167 4.49 -1.53 14.37
CA TRP A 167 3.09 -1.53 13.94
C TRP A 167 2.17 -2.09 15.03
N GLU A 168 2.52 -3.22 15.64
CA GLU A 168 1.74 -3.81 16.72
C GLU A 168 1.66 -2.93 17.96
N SER A 169 2.74 -2.20 18.30
CA SER A 169 2.74 -1.28 19.45
C SER A 169 1.77 -0.12 19.23
N ILE A 170 1.66 0.40 18.01
CA ILE A 170 0.61 1.35 17.61
C ILE A 170 -0.77 0.72 17.80
N ILE A 171 -1.01 -0.47 17.22
CA ILE A 171 -2.33 -1.11 17.26
C ILE A 171 -2.77 -1.36 18.71
N LYS A 172 -1.88 -1.86 19.57
CA LYS A 172 -2.15 -2.07 21.01
C LYS A 172 -2.61 -0.80 21.72
N LYS A 173 -2.06 0.37 21.37
CA LYS A 173 -2.42 1.67 21.96
C LYS A 173 -3.74 2.21 21.43
N ILE A 174 -4.07 1.99 20.16
CA ILE A 174 -5.33 2.51 19.58
C ILE A 174 -6.50 1.55 19.76
N SER A 175 -6.27 0.24 19.90
CA SER A 175 -7.34 -0.76 20.01
C SER A 175 -8.12 -0.71 21.32
N VAL A 176 -7.59 -0.03 22.34
CA VAL A 176 -8.29 0.24 23.60
C VAL A 176 -9.31 1.37 23.48
N LEU A 177 -9.20 2.20 22.44
CA LEU A 177 -10.05 3.37 22.27
C LEU A 177 -11.45 2.96 21.85
N GLU A 178 -12.47 3.65 22.36
CA GLU A 178 -13.87 3.37 22.04
C GLU A 178 -14.13 3.39 20.53
N SER A 179 -13.51 4.36 19.83
CA SER A 179 -13.59 4.51 18.37
C SER A 179 -13.09 3.28 17.60
N TYR A 180 -12.22 2.46 18.20
CA TYR A 180 -11.50 1.38 17.52
C TYR A 180 -11.64 0.00 18.19
N LYS A 181 -12.27 -0.12 19.35
CA LYS A 181 -12.36 -1.40 20.10
C LYS A 181 -12.99 -2.55 19.30
N ARG A 182 -13.89 -2.21 18.36
CA ARG A 182 -14.54 -3.12 17.39
C ARG A 182 -13.96 -2.97 15.99
N THR A 183 -12.64 -2.98 15.88
CA THR A 183 -11.93 -2.88 14.60
C THR A 183 -11.06 -4.11 14.40
N LEU A 184 -11.17 -4.74 13.22
CA LEU A 184 -10.12 -5.59 12.69
C LEU A 184 -9.10 -4.70 12.00
N PHE A 185 -7.86 -4.70 12.50
CA PHE A 185 -6.73 -4.15 11.79
C PHE A 185 -6.11 -5.27 10.96
N PHE A 186 -5.75 -4.96 9.72
CA PHE A 186 -4.84 -5.83 8.97
C PHE A 186 -3.93 -4.99 8.10
N LYS A 187 -2.69 -5.42 7.94
CA LYS A 187 -1.73 -4.80 7.03
C LYS A 187 -1.28 -5.77 5.97
N LEU A 188 -1.09 -5.27 4.75
CA LEU A 188 -0.42 -6.00 3.69
C LEU A 188 1.09 -5.91 3.94
N ASP A 189 1.70 -7.03 4.31
CA ASP A 189 3.14 -7.13 4.57
C ASP A 189 3.93 -7.15 3.27
N ALA A 190 3.57 -8.06 2.38
CA ALA A 190 4.33 -8.32 1.16
C ALA A 190 3.45 -8.88 0.05
N VAL A 191 3.93 -8.68 -1.19
CA VAL A 191 3.45 -9.37 -2.39
C VAL A 191 4.65 -10.05 -3.03
N ARG A 192 4.66 -11.38 -3.12
CA ARG A 192 5.80 -12.16 -3.65
C ARG A 192 5.43 -12.88 -4.95
N GLU A 193 6.35 -12.92 -5.90
CA GLU A 193 6.27 -13.82 -7.06
C GLU A 193 6.80 -15.21 -6.67
N VAL A 194 5.95 -16.23 -6.71
CA VAL A 194 6.26 -17.59 -6.22
C VAL A 194 7.42 -18.22 -6.97
N SER A 195 7.54 -17.99 -8.28
CA SER A 195 8.57 -18.60 -9.12
C SER A 195 9.98 -18.08 -8.85
N GLN A 196 10.11 -16.89 -8.25
CA GLN A 196 11.38 -16.22 -8.03
C GLN A 196 11.67 -15.97 -6.54
N ASP A 197 10.72 -16.33 -5.66
CA ASP A 197 10.69 -15.93 -4.25
C ASP A 197 11.04 -14.44 -4.06
N LYS A 198 10.49 -13.60 -4.94
CA LYS A 198 10.85 -12.20 -5.03
C LYS A 198 9.70 -11.33 -4.56
N GLU A 199 9.97 -10.52 -3.53
CA GLU A 199 9.06 -9.46 -3.12
C GLU A 199 8.96 -8.38 -4.20
N LEU A 200 7.73 -8.05 -4.56
CA LEU A 200 7.38 -6.98 -5.49
C LEU A 200 7.33 -5.67 -4.73
N LYS A 201 7.88 -4.62 -5.35
CA LYS A 201 7.79 -3.25 -4.83
C LYS A 201 6.66 -2.51 -5.53
N ILE A 202 5.98 -1.64 -4.78
CA ILE A 202 5.03 -0.70 -5.37
C ILE A 202 5.79 0.29 -6.25
N GLY A 203 5.28 0.51 -7.45
CA GLY A 203 5.81 1.46 -8.41
C GLY A 203 4.70 2.23 -9.12
N ASN A 204 5.09 3.18 -9.94
CA ASN A 204 4.15 3.82 -10.86
C ASN A 204 3.76 2.80 -11.94
N ILE A 205 2.46 2.51 -12.05
CA ILE A 205 1.92 1.56 -13.03
C ILE A 205 1.33 2.24 -14.27
N ASP A 206 1.08 3.55 -14.20
CA ASP A 206 0.64 4.37 -15.32
C ASP A 206 1.46 5.68 -15.40
N LYS A 207 2.28 5.77 -16.45
CA LYS A 207 3.14 6.93 -16.72
C LYS A 207 2.37 8.25 -16.86
N HIS A 208 1.07 8.21 -17.13
CA HIS A 208 0.22 9.38 -17.29
C HIS A 208 -0.42 9.84 -15.97
N VAL A 209 -0.38 9.03 -14.92
CA VAL A 209 -1.04 9.31 -13.63
C VAL A 209 -0.03 9.16 -12.49
N GLU A 210 0.56 10.28 -12.05
CA GLU A 210 1.60 10.33 -11.00
C GLU A 210 1.18 9.63 -9.69
N ILE A 211 -0.11 9.74 -9.36
CA ILE A 211 -0.69 9.23 -8.11
C ILE A 211 -1.09 7.74 -8.19
N LEU A 212 -1.08 7.11 -9.36
CA LEU A 212 -1.49 5.71 -9.51
C LEU A 212 -0.30 4.77 -9.27
N ARG A 213 -0.19 4.31 -8.01
CA ARG A 213 0.85 3.38 -7.57
C ARG A 213 0.26 1.99 -7.32
N GLY A 214 1.01 0.97 -7.70
CA GLY A 214 0.58 -0.41 -7.54
C GLY A 214 1.67 -1.42 -7.88
N TYR A 215 1.29 -2.69 -7.98
CA TYR A 215 2.22 -3.75 -8.35
C TYR A 215 2.16 -4.03 -9.85
N VAL A 216 3.33 -4.31 -10.42
CA VAL A 216 3.44 -4.84 -11.78
C VAL A 216 3.61 -6.35 -11.67
N ILE A 217 2.63 -7.09 -12.18
CA ILE A 217 2.63 -8.55 -12.20
C ILE A 217 2.68 -9.05 -13.64
N ARG A 218 3.05 -10.31 -13.83
CA ARG A 218 3.18 -10.97 -15.14
C ARG A 218 1.96 -11.83 -15.41
N SER A 219 1.52 -11.79 -16.66
CA SER A 219 0.55 -12.74 -17.20
C SER A 219 0.97 -14.19 -16.96
N GLY A 220 0.06 -15.02 -16.43
CA GLY A 220 0.33 -16.41 -16.08
C GLY A 220 1.27 -16.61 -14.88
N GLY A 221 1.62 -15.54 -14.17
CA GLY A 221 2.38 -15.58 -12.93
C GLY A 221 1.55 -16.05 -11.74
N LYS A 222 2.25 -16.50 -10.70
CA LYS A 222 1.70 -16.97 -9.43
C LYS A 222 2.24 -16.09 -8.33
N TYR A 223 1.35 -15.54 -7.52
CA TYR A 223 1.69 -14.57 -6.48
C TYR A 223 1.18 -15.02 -5.12
N VAL A 224 1.87 -14.58 -4.08
CA VAL A 224 1.46 -14.75 -2.68
C VAL A 224 1.37 -13.37 -2.04
N LEU A 225 0.30 -13.14 -1.30
CA LEU A 225 0.12 -11.98 -0.44
C LEU A 225 0.21 -12.43 1.00
N GLU A 226 1.03 -11.73 1.76
CA GLU A 226 1.16 -11.91 3.20
C GLU A 226 0.42 -10.78 3.89
N ILE A 227 -0.53 -11.12 4.76
CA ILE A 227 -1.26 -10.14 5.57
C ILE A 227 -1.11 -10.49 7.06
N SER A 228 -0.84 -9.48 7.87
CA SER A 228 -0.87 -9.59 9.34
C SER A 228 -2.19 -9.04 9.85
N LEU A 229 -2.86 -9.77 10.73
CA LEU A 229 -4.15 -9.44 11.33
C LEU A 229 -3.97 -9.08 12.81
N TYR A 230 -4.75 -8.12 13.28
CA TYR A 230 -4.89 -7.77 14.69
C TYR A 230 -6.34 -7.36 14.99
N LEU A 231 -7.04 -8.15 15.79
CA LEU A 231 -8.37 -7.83 16.28
C LEU A 231 -8.29 -6.88 17.48
N GLY A 232 -9.14 -5.85 17.47
CA GLY A 232 -9.32 -4.94 18.58
C GLY A 232 -9.74 -5.62 19.89
N ASN A 233 -9.88 -4.85 20.96
CA ASN A 233 -10.03 -5.42 22.29
C ASN A 233 -11.38 -6.09 22.56
N ASP A 234 -12.41 -5.83 21.74
CA ASP A 234 -13.69 -6.51 21.88
C ASP A 234 -13.64 -7.90 21.22
N LEU A 235 -13.29 -8.92 22.00
CA LEU A 235 -13.20 -10.32 21.52
C LEU A 235 -14.56 -11.00 21.36
N SER A 236 -15.67 -10.37 21.74
CA SER A 236 -17.01 -10.95 21.63
C SER A 236 -17.49 -11.10 20.16
N VAL A 237 -16.72 -10.57 19.22
CA VAL A 237 -17.01 -10.55 17.77
C VAL A 237 -16.14 -11.54 16.98
N VAL A 238 -15.26 -12.29 17.64
CA VAL A 238 -14.44 -13.35 17.01
C VAL A 238 -15.35 -14.34 16.28
N GLY A 239 -14.96 -14.71 15.06
CA GLY A 239 -15.67 -15.66 14.21
C GLY A 239 -16.96 -15.14 13.56
N LYS A 240 -17.38 -13.89 13.82
CA LYS A 240 -18.64 -13.34 13.28
C LYS A 240 -18.52 -12.70 11.90
N ASP A 241 -17.36 -12.13 11.61
CA ASP A 241 -17.05 -11.48 10.32
C ASP A 241 -15.94 -12.25 9.59
N LYS A 242 -15.84 -12.01 8.28
CA LYS A 242 -14.82 -12.59 7.41
C LYS A 242 -14.18 -11.52 6.53
N ILE A 243 -12.91 -11.72 6.20
CA ILE A 243 -12.23 -10.94 5.16
C ILE A 243 -12.55 -11.59 3.82
N VAL A 244 -12.95 -10.78 2.84
CA VAL A 244 -13.27 -11.23 1.48
C VAL A 244 -12.25 -10.64 0.52
N ILE A 245 -11.73 -11.50 -0.36
CA ILE A 245 -10.78 -11.13 -1.40
C ILE A 245 -11.50 -11.15 -2.75
N ARG A 246 -11.45 -10.03 -3.47
CA ARG A 246 -12.09 -9.85 -4.78
C ARG A 246 -11.05 -9.48 -5.83
N THR A 247 -11.15 -10.11 -7.00
CA THR A 247 -10.30 -9.89 -8.17
C THR A 247 -11.14 -9.86 -9.43
N ASP A 248 -10.59 -9.37 -10.53
CA ASP A 248 -11.21 -9.49 -11.85
C ASP A 248 -11.07 -10.92 -12.38
N GLU A 249 -12.17 -11.66 -12.42
CA GLU A 249 -12.22 -13.07 -12.85
C GLU A 249 -11.78 -13.26 -14.32
N LYS A 250 -11.74 -12.21 -15.15
CA LYS A 250 -11.19 -12.30 -16.52
C LYS A 250 -9.66 -12.40 -16.50
N ILE A 251 -9.01 -11.84 -15.48
CA ILE A 251 -7.55 -11.73 -15.37
C ILE A 251 -6.97 -12.72 -14.37
N PHE A 252 -7.74 -13.10 -13.35
CA PHE A 252 -7.30 -13.99 -12.28
C PHE A 252 -8.06 -15.31 -12.31
N TYR A 253 -7.40 -16.38 -11.88
CA TYR A 253 -8.10 -17.57 -11.40
C TYR A 253 -8.64 -17.29 -9.98
N PRO A 254 -9.57 -18.11 -9.45
CA PRO A 254 -10.03 -17.95 -8.09
C PRO A 254 -8.87 -17.88 -7.09
N VAL A 255 -8.89 -16.84 -6.24
CA VAL A 255 -7.91 -16.63 -5.17
C VAL A 255 -8.12 -17.64 -4.04
N ILE A 256 -7.02 -18.02 -3.37
CA ILE A 256 -7.04 -19.06 -2.33
C ILE A 256 -6.30 -18.56 -1.08
N PRO A 257 -6.98 -18.43 0.08
CA PRO A 257 -8.42 -18.53 0.25
C PRO A 257 -9.16 -17.32 -0.36
N LYS A 258 -10.44 -17.50 -0.71
CA LYS A 258 -11.34 -16.41 -1.14
C LYS A 258 -11.90 -15.63 0.06
N GLU A 259 -12.03 -16.33 1.18
CA GLU A 259 -12.60 -15.81 2.43
C GLU A 259 -11.73 -16.28 3.60
N ILE A 260 -11.49 -15.40 4.56
CA ILE A 260 -10.67 -15.68 5.74
C ILE A 260 -11.52 -15.41 6.98
N SER A 261 -11.72 -16.44 7.80
CA SER A 261 -12.40 -16.33 9.09
C SER A 261 -11.48 -15.69 10.13
N ILE A 262 -12.03 -14.81 10.95
CA ILE A 262 -11.28 -14.11 12.00
C ILE A 262 -11.41 -14.90 13.31
N ASN A 263 -10.47 -15.80 13.56
CA ASN A 263 -10.54 -16.70 14.73
C ASN A 263 -9.63 -16.30 15.88
N PHE A 264 -8.61 -15.49 15.62
CA PHE A 264 -7.59 -15.14 16.58
C PHE A 264 -7.45 -13.62 16.73
N ARG A 265 -6.90 -13.21 17.87
CA ARG A 265 -6.59 -11.80 18.11
C ARG A 265 -5.45 -11.32 17.23
N VAL A 266 -4.41 -12.13 17.06
CA VAL A 266 -3.28 -11.83 16.17
C VAL A 266 -3.08 -13.04 15.28
N ASP A 267 -2.88 -12.81 14.00
CA ASP A 267 -2.74 -13.89 13.02
C ASP A 267 -1.94 -13.42 11.80
N LYS A 268 -1.43 -14.38 11.02
CA LYS A 268 -0.81 -14.14 9.72
C LYS A 268 -1.46 -15.03 8.68
N GLN A 269 -1.84 -14.43 7.57
CA GLN A 269 -2.58 -15.11 6.51
C GLN A 269 -1.84 -14.98 5.18
N ILE A 270 -1.87 -16.05 4.42
CA ILE A 270 -1.22 -16.17 3.12
C ILE A 270 -2.31 -16.35 2.08
N ILE A 271 -2.38 -15.44 1.10
CA ILE A 271 -3.36 -15.47 0.01
C ILE A 271 -2.62 -15.72 -1.30
N TYR A 272 -2.95 -16.83 -1.95
CA TYR A 272 -2.43 -17.20 -3.25
C TYR A 272 -3.27 -16.57 -4.38
N ILE A 273 -2.60 -15.87 -5.28
CA ILE A 273 -3.19 -15.11 -6.38
C ILE A 273 -2.59 -15.56 -7.72
N PRO A 274 -3.19 -16.59 -8.34
CA PRO A 274 -2.82 -17.03 -9.69
C PRO A 274 -3.43 -16.13 -10.77
N THR A 275 -2.60 -15.67 -11.71
CA THR A 275 -3.06 -14.89 -12.88
C THR A 275 -3.31 -15.79 -14.08
N LYS A 276 -4.34 -15.48 -14.87
CA LYS A 276 -4.58 -16.06 -16.18
C LYS A 276 -3.58 -15.52 -17.20
N GLN A 277 -3.59 -16.15 -18.38
CA GLN A 277 -2.89 -15.56 -19.52
C GLN A 277 -3.74 -14.46 -20.12
N VAL A 278 -3.13 -13.30 -20.34
CA VAL A 278 -3.74 -12.15 -21.02
C VAL A 278 -2.92 -11.85 -22.28
N PHE A 279 -3.55 -11.26 -23.29
CA PHE A 279 -2.88 -10.91 -24.56
C PHE A 279 -2.44 -9.44 -24.63
N PHE A 280 -2.88 -8.62 -23.67
CA PHE A 280 -2.58 -7.20 -23.59
C PHE A 280 -2.23 -6.82 -22.16
N ASP A 281 -1.50 -5.72 -21.99
CA ASP A 281 -1.30 -5.13 -20.67
C ASP A 281 -2.65 -4.67 -20.13
N ASN A 282 -3.01 -5.11 -18.93
CA ASN A 282 -4.29 -4.77 -18.31
C ASN A 282 -4.06 -4.10 -16.96
N LEU A 283 -4.80 -3.01 -16.71
CA LEU A 283 -4.93 -2.40 -15.39
C LEU A 283 -6.14 -3.01 -14.70
N THR A 284 -5.95 -3.47 -13.47
CA THR A 284 -7.00 -4.11 -12.66
C THR A 284 -6.76 -3.82 -11.18
N TYR A 285 -7.63 -4.36 -10.33
CA TYR A 285 -7.58 -4.15 -8.90
C TYR A 285 -7.74 -5.47 -8.15
N LEU A 286 -7.01 -5.56 -7.04
CA LEU A 286 -7.27 -6.54 -6.00
C LEU A 286 -7.89 -5.81 -4.81
N ILE A 287 -9.03 -6.30 -4.34
CA ILE A 287 -9.75 -5.70 -3.23
C ILE A 287 -9.74 -6.69 -2.06
N ILE A 288 -9.26 -6.23 -0.91
CA ILE A 288 -9.30 -6.95 0.37
C ILE A 288 -10.14 -6.10 1.31
N GLU A 289 -11.33 -6.61 1.66
CA GLU A 289 -12.25 -5.89 2.53
C GLU A 289 -12.92 -6.82 3.53
N LEU A 290 -13.32 -6.26 4.66
CA LEU A 290 -14.14 -6.95 5.63
C LEU A 290 -15.58 -7.04 5.12
N GLU A 291 -16.20 -8.22 5.14
CA GLU A 291 -17.65 -8.33 5.00
C GLU A 291 -18.30 -7.87 6.32
N LYS A 292 -18.75 -6.62 6.33
CA LYS A 292 -19.12 -5.90 7.56
C LYS A 292 -20.47 -6.39 8.12
N LYS A 293 -20.46 -6.98 9.32
CA LYS A 293 -21.66 -7.07 10.18
C LYS A 293 -21.43 -6.52 11.58
N TYR A 294 -20.25 -6.73 12.16
CA TYR A 294 -19.98 -6.36 13.57
C TYR A 294 -18.74 -5.50 13.76
N LEU A 295 -17.73 -5.69 12.91
CA LEU A 295 -16.44 -5.02 12.96
C LEU A 295 -16.34 -3.92 11.91
N SER A 296 -15.56 -2.90 12.25
CA SER A 296 -14.94 -2.01 11.26
C SER A 296 -13.62 -2.62 10.80
N GLY A 297 -13.16 -2.29 9.60
CA GLY A 297 -11.88 -2.78 9.10
C GLY A 297 -11.44 -2.03 7.85
N PRO A 298 -10.17 -2.19 7.44
CA PRO A 298 -9.66 -1.54 6.25
C PRO A 298 -10.38 -2.02 5.00
N LYS A 299 -10.38 -1.16 3.98
CA LYS A 299 -10.69 -1.52 2.61
C LYS A 299 -9.45 -1.25 1.77
N ILE A 300 -8.68 -2.30 1.51
CA ILE A 300 -7.47 -2.21 0.71
C ILE A 300 -7.85 -2.46 -0.75
N ILE A 301 -7.60 -1.48 -1.62
CA ILE A 301 -7.76 -1.56 -3.07
C ILE A 301 -6.37 -1.39 -3.65
N ILE A 302 -5.82 -2.47 -4.20
CA ILE A 302 -4.45 -2.53 -4.71
C ILE A 302 -4.52 -2.48 -6.23
N PRO A 303 -4.05 -1.39 -6.87
CA PRO A 303 -3.92 -1.34 -8.30
C PRO A 303 -2.85 -2.33 -8.77
N LEU A 304 -3.17 -3.08 -9.82
CA LEU A 304 -2.29 -4.08 -10.42
C LEU A 304 -2.19 -3.82 -11.92
N LYS A 305 -0.96 -3.84 -12.45
CA LYS A 305 -0.71 -3.88 -13.89
C LYS A 305 -0.22 -5.26 -14.28
N VAL A 306 -1.07 -5.99 -15.00
CA VAL A 306 -0.72 -7.31 -15.54
C VAL A 306 -0.03 -7.10 -16.88
N LYS A 307 1.29 -7.32 -16.91
CA LYS A 307 2.11 -7.22 -18.12
C LYS A 307 2.00 -8.48 -18.95
N TYR A 308 1.73 -8.27 -20.23
CA TYR A 308 1.80 -9.32 -21.22
C TYR A 308 3.25 -9.76 -21.46
N ASN A 309 3.47 -11.07 -21.57
CA ASN A 309 4.79 -11.61 -21.88
C ASN A 309 5.06 -11.60 -23.40
N ARG A 310 5.35 -10.41 -23.93
CA ARG A 310 5.63 -10.19 -25.36
C ARG A 310 6.77 -11.03 -25.90
N ILE A 311 7.79 -11.31 -25.08
CA ILE A 311 8.97 -12.07 -25.51
C ILE A 311 8.57 -13.51 -25.84
N LYS A 312 7.79 -14.16 -24.96
CA LYS A 312 7.33 -15.53 -25.22
C LYS A 312 6.49 -15.61 -26.49
N PHE A 313 5.60 -14.63 -26.69
CA PHE A 313 4.76 -14.60 -27.87
C PHE A 313 5.54 -14.29 -29.16
N GLY A 314 6.42 -13.30 -29.13
CA GLY A 314 7.29 -12.97 -30.27
C GLY A 314 8.20 -14.13 -30.65
N LEU A 315 8.76 -14.83 -29.65
CA LEU A 315 9.57 -16.02 -29.88
C LEU A 315 8.73 -17.15 -30.51
N SER A 316 7.51 -17.39 -30.02
CA SER A 316 6.59 -18.34 -30.66
C SER A 316 6.29 -17.97 -32.11
N PHE A 317 6.04 -16.70 -32.41
CA PHE A 317 5.86 -16.24 -33.79
C PHE A 317 7.10 -16.45 -34.66
N LEU A 318 8.29 -16.15 -34.14
CA LEU A 318 9.55 -16.40 -34.86
C LEU A 318 9.75 -17.90 -35.13
N ILE A 319 9.50 -18.76 -34.15
CA ILE A 319 9.56 -20.23 -34.28
C ILE A 319 8.55 -20.71 -35.34
N PHE A 320 7.34 -20.16 -35.33
CA PHE A 320 6.30 -20.49 -36.31
C PHE A 320 6.73 -20.12 -37.74
N PHE A 321 7.21 -18.89 -37.96
CA PHE A 321 7.66 -18.45 -39.27
C PHE A 321 8.92 -19.17 -39.74
N ALA A 322 9.89 -19.43 -38.85
CA ALA A 322 11.03 -20.27 -39.16
C ALA A 322 10.56 -21.66 -39.61
N GLY A 323 9.58 -22.24 -38.91
CA GLY A 323 8.93 -23.48 -39.29
C GLY A 323 8.37 -23.44 -40.72
N LEU A 324 7.58 -22.42 -41.05
CA LEU A 324 7.02 -22.23 -42.39
C LEU A 324 8.10 -22.09 -43.48
N ILE A 325 9.19 -21.36 -43.22
CA ILE A 325 10.30 -21.20 -44.17
C ILE A 325 10.97 -22.55 -44.44
N PHE A 326 11.21 -23.34 -43.39
CA PHE A 326 11.80 -24.68 -43.51
C PHE A 326 10.87 -25.66 -44.24
N THR A 327 9.55 -25.58 -44.02
CA THR A 327 8.58 -26.45 -44.72
C THR A 327 8.36 -26.03 -46.18
N GLY A 328 8.33 -24.72 -46.45
CA GLY A 328 8.07 -24.15 -47.77
C GLY A 328 9.21 -24.30 -48.78
N GLY A 329 10.40 -24.74 -48.35
CA GLY A 329 11.52 -25.04 -49.25
C GLY A 329 12.20 -23.79 -49.82
N VAL A 330 12.15 -22.66 -49.12
CA VAL A 330 12.83 -21.42 -49.53
C VAL A 330 14.36 -21.59 -49.55
N ILE A 331 14.87 -22.58 -48.81
CA ILE A 331 16.29 -22.94 -48.81
C ILE A 331 16.50 -24.08 -49.82
N PRO A 332 17.23 -23.85 -50.92
CA PRO A 332 17.49 -24.88 -51.93
C PRO A 332 18.45 -25.92 -51.37
N LEU A 333 17.89 -27.03 -50.88
CA LEU A 333 18.63 -28.16 -50.36
C LEU A 333 18.33 -29.38 -51.22
N SER A 334 19.37 -30.06 -51.70
CA SER A 334 19.25 -31.29 -52.48
C SER A 334 19.35 -32.52 -51.57
N GLY A 335 18.55 -33.55 -51.87
CA GLY A 335 18.65 -34.87 -51.23
C GLY A 335 17.90 -35.00 -49.90
N THR A 336 18.33 -35.98 -49.11
CA THR A 336 17.68 -36.44 -47.87
C THR A 336 17.63 -35.38 -46.77
N THR A 337 18.56 -34.43 -46.77
CA THR A 337 18.59 -33.29 -45.84
C THR A 337 17.39 -32.36 -46.01
N SER A 338 16.85 -32.20 -47.23
CA SER A 338 15.66 -31.38 -47.49
C SER A 338 14.40 -31.97 -46.83
N ILE A 339 14.30 -33.30 -46.79
CA ILE A 339 13.16 -34.00 -46.19
C ILE A 339 13.17 -33.81 -44.68
N ILE A 340 14.33 -33.98 -44.03
CA ILE A 340 14.48 -33.80 -42.59
C ILE A 340 14.11 -32.37 -42.18
N ILE A 341 14.59 -31.36 -42.91
CA ILE A 341 14.33 -29.95 -42.61
C ILE A 341 12.84 -29.61 -42.76
N LYS A 342 12.16 -30.14 -43.78
CA LYS A 342 10.71 -29.95 -43.94
C LYS A 342 9.91 -30.56 -42.79
N VAL A 343 10.30 -31.75 -42.31
CA VAL A 343 9.67 -32.42 -41.17
C VAL A 343 9.84 -31.59 -39.90
N ILE A 344 11.05 -31.09 -39.63
CA ILE A 344 11.33 -30.20 -38.49
C ILE A 344 10.48 -28.92 -38.59
N GLY A 345 10.41 -28.29 -39.75
CA GLY A 345 9.60 -27.09 -39.95
C GLY A 345 8.10 -27.32 -39.72
N SER A 346 7.58 -28.46 -40.21
CA SER A 346 6.18 -28.86 -40.00
C SER A 346 5.90 -29.10 -38.51
N PHE A 347 6.82 -29.77 -37.81
CA PHE A 347 6.71 -29.98 -36.37
C PHE A 347 6.74 -28.66 -35.58
N MET A 348 7.64 -27.74 -35.91
CA MET A 348 7.74 -26.43 -35.24
C MET A 348 6.46 -25.60 -35.42
N SER A 349 5.90 -25.56 -36.63
CA SER A 349 4.67 -24.81 -36.92
C SER A 349 3.45 -25.43 -36.25
N THR A 350 3.26 -26.75 -36.34
CA THR A 350 2.17 -27.47 -35.67
C THR A 350 2.25 -27.39 -34.14
N ALA A 351 3.45 -27.55 -33.56
CA ALA A 351 3.66 -27.38 -32.13
C ALA A 351 3.34 -25.95 -31.67
N THR A 352 3.68 -24.93 -32.47
CA THR A 352 3.35 -23.55 -32.16
C THR A 352 1.85 -23.27 -32.25
N ILE A 353 1.16 -23.81 -33.27
CA ILE A 353 -0.30 -23.71 -33.38
C ILE A 353 -0.96 -24.40 -32.18
N ALA A 354 -0.55 -25.62 -31.83
CA ALA A 354 -1.10 -26.34 -30.69
C ALA A 354 -0.87 -25.57 -29.37
N TRP A 355 0.31 -24.97 -29.21
CA TRP A 355 0.61 -24.11 -28.07
C TRP A 355 -0.29 -22.86 -28.04
N LEU A 356 -0.45 -22.15 -29.16
CA LEU A 356 -1.34 -21.00 -29.28
C LEU A 356 -2.79 -21.37 -28.99
N TYR A 357 -3.26 -22.50 -29.53
CA TYR A 357 -4.62 -22.99 -29.33
C TYR A 357 -4.91 -23.27 -27.85
N ARG A 358 -3.96 -23.91 -27.14
CA ARG A 358 -4.04 -24.16 -25.69
C ARG A 358 -3.94 -22.89 -24.84
N LYS A 359 -3.53 -21.75 -25.43
CA LYS A 359 -3.47 -20.46 -24.73
C LYS A 359 -4.69 -19.59 -24.97
N ILE A 360 -5.37 -19.78 -26.11
CA ILE A 360 -6.54 -18.99 -26.50
C ILE A 360 -7.84 -19.62 -25.99
N GLY A 361 -7.91 -20.97 -25.95
CA GLY A 361 -8.98 -21.72 -25.27
C GLY A 361 -8.66 -21.94 -23.80
#